data_AF-A0A1G3YW41-F1
#
_entry.id   AF-A0A1G3YW41-F1
#
_cell.length_a   1.000
_cell.length_b   1.000
_cell.length_c   1.000
_cell.angle_alpha   90.00
_cell.angle_beta   90.00
_cell.angle_gamma   90.00
#
_symmetry.space_group_name_H-M   'P 1'
#
loop_
_entity.id
_entity.type
_entity.pdbx_description
1 polymer ?
#
loop_
_entity_poly.entity_id
_entity_poly.type
_entity_poly.pdbx_seq_one_letter_code
_entity_poly.pdbx_strand_id
1 'polypeptide(L)'
;MVRHESEIEPVGMAMAGAVGVTKQIVIGPDDGYDGFCRVFTVQSGGNTPSHRHDWFHANYILEGEGKVVIEGVEQPVKAGSVAYIEGGKSHNFINTGKTPLKFICLVPRSGDKY
;
A
#
# COMPACT_ATOMS: atom_id res chain seq x y z
N MET A 1 20.70 -8.31 0.88
CA MET A 1 20.39 -7.79 2.23
C MET A 1 19.33 -8.67 2.88
N VAL A 2 19.27 -8.71 4.21
CA VAL A 2 18.19 -9.32 4.99
C VAL A 2 17.94 -8.41 6.19
N ARG A 3 16.69 -7.97 6.39
CA ARG A 3 16.26 -7.13 7.53
C ARG A 3 14.80 -7.42 7.86
N HIS A 4 14.41 -7.24 9.11
CA HIS A 4 13.02 -7.30 9.54
C HIS A 4 12.35 -5.94 9.34
N GLU A 5 11.06 -5.91 8.98
CA GLU A 5 10.32 -4.65 8.79
C GLU A 5 10.30 -3.78 10.06
N SER A 6 10.35 -4.39 11.24
CA SER A 6 10.35 -3.66 12.53
C SER A 6 11.62 -2.84 12.75
N GLU A 7 12.66 -3.06 11.96
CA GLU A 7 13.89 -2.27 11.98
C GLU A 7 13.74 -0.96 11.17
N ILE A 8 12.63 -0.78 10.46
CA ILE A 8 12.35 0.37 9.61
C ILE A 8 11.22 1.19 10.24
N GLU A 9 11.50 2.44 10.58
CA GLU A 9 10.49 3.31 11.19
C GLU A 9 9.32 3.57 10.22
N PRO A 10 8.06 3.32 10.62
CA PRO A 10 6.91 3.65 9.80
C PRO A 10 6.73 5.16 9.63
N VAL A 11 6.62 5.60 8.38
CA VAL A 11 6.34 7.00 8.06
C VAL A 11 4.83 7.19 7.90
N GLY A 12 4.25 8.08 8.69
CA GLY A 12 2.84 8.45 8.57
C GLY A 12 2.56 9.20 7.27
N MET A 13 1.47 8.86 6.59
CA MET A 13 1.05 9.61 5.39
C MET A 13 0.21 10.83 5.76
N ALA A 14 0.86 11.99 5.87
CA ALA A 14 0.19 13.27 6.12
C ALA A 14 -0.28 13.92 4.80
N MET A 15 -1.18 13.27 4.08
CA MET A 15 -1.77 13.80 2.84
C MET A 15 -3.30 13.86 2.93
N ALA A 16 -3.89 14.85 2.26
CA ALA A 16 -5.35 15.03 2.26
C ALA A 16 -6.04 13.74 1.80
N GLY A 17 -6.99 13.26 2.62
CA GLY A 17 -7.73 12.02 2.35
C GLY A 17 -7.06 10.74 2.84
N ALA A 18 -5.84 10.77 3.39
CA ALA A 18 -5.28 9.65 4.12
C ALA A 18 -5.74 9.67 5.59
N VAL A 19 -6.16 8.53 6.12
CA VAL A 19 -6.58 8.37 7.53
C VAL A 19 -5.92 7.14 8.11
N GLY A 20 -5.11 7.33 9.17
CA GLY A 20 -4.51 6.20 9.92
C GLY A 20 -3.61 5.30 9.08
N VAL A 21 -2.87 5.86 8.11
CA VAL A 21 -1.98 5.10 7.22
C VAL A 21 -0.51 5.38 7.53
N THR A 22 0.27 4.30 7.60
CA THR A 22 1.73 4.36 7.62
C THR A 22 2.31 3.58 6.45
N LYS A 23 3.52 3.96 6.03
CA LYS A 23 4.29 3.38 4.94
C LYS A 23 5.71 3.10 5.40
N GLN A 24 6.24 1.94 5.03
CA GLN A 24 7.64 1.58 5.17
C GLN A 24 8.19 1.17 3.82
N ILE A 25 9.33 1.72 3.41
CA ILE A 25 10.06 1.26 2.22
C ILE A 25 10.98 0.13 2.68
N VAL A 26 10.60 -1.12 2.38
CA VAL A 26 11.32 -2.32 2.83
C VAL A 26 12.35 -2.82 1.82
N ILE A 27 12.25 -2.42 0.55
CA ILE A 27 13.28 -2.56 -0.50
C ILE A 27 13.16 -1.36 -1.44
N GLY A 28 14.27 -0.72 -1.81
CA GLY A 28 14.27 0.37 -2.80
C GLY A 28 15.56 0.46 -3.64
N PRO A 29 15.73 1.56 -4.41
CA PRO A 29 16.89 1.79 -5.27
C PRO A 29 18.25 1.75 -4.55
N ASP A 30 18.32 2.20 -3.29
CA ASP A 30 19.55 2.18 -2.48
C ASP A 30 19.97 0.74 -2.12
N ASP A 31 19.04 -0.22 -2.19
CA ASP A 31 19.32 -1.65 -2.02
C ASP A 31 19.67 -2.35 -3.36
N GLY A 32 19.71 -1.60 -4.47
CA GLY A 32 19.95 -2.12 -5.83
C GLY A 32 18.71 -2.65 -6.57
N TYR A 33 17.51 -2.39 -6.06
CA TYR A 33 16.24 -2.81 -6.68
C TYR A 33 15.68 -1.72 -7.61
N ASP A 34 15.28 -2.08 -8.84
CA ASP A 34 14.70 -1.12 -9.79
C ASP A 34 13.20 -0.88 -9.54
N GLY A 35 12.89 -0.33 -8.36
CA GLY A 35 11.53 -0.07 -7.92
C GLY A 35 11.46 0.10 -6.41
N PHE A 36 10.25 -0.02 -5.86
CA PHE A 36 10.05 -0.03 -4.42
C PHE A 36 9.17 -1.20 -4.01
N CYS A 37 9.62 -1.93 -2.98
CA CYS A 37 8.77 -2.81 -2.18
C CYS A 37 8.43 -2.07 -0.89
N ARG A 38 7.13 -1.88 -0.66
CA ARG A 38 6.64 -1.07 0.45
C ARG A 38 5.64 -1.87 1.26
N VAL A 39 5.62 -1.65 2.56
CA VAL A 39 4.59 -2.18 3.45
C VAL A 39 3.73 -1.02 3.90
N PHE A 40 2.43 -1.13 3.65
CA PHE A 40 1.44 -0.19 4.15
C PHE A 40 0.68 -0.84 5.31
N THR A 41 0.44 -0.06 6.35
CA THR A 41 -0.46 -0.42 7.45
C THR A 41 -1.56 0.63 7.55
N VAL A 42 -2.81 0.19 7.40
CA VAL A 42 -4.01 1.03 7.50
C VAL A 42 -4.75 0.62 8.78
N GLN A 43 -4.85 1.54 9.74
CA GLN A 43 -5.56 1.31 10.99
C GLN A 43 -7.06 1.09 10.77
N SER A 44 -7.74 0.50 11.75
CA SER A 44 -9.20 0.27 11.71
C SER A 44 -9.95 1.55 11.34
N GLY A 45 -10.82 1.50 10.33
CA GLY A 45 -11.56 2.66 9.81
C GLY A 45 -10.72 3.67 9.01
N GLY A 46 -9.43 3.39 8.80
CA GLY A 46 -8.53 4.20 7.99
C GLY A 46 -8.59 3.90 6.50
N ASN A 47 -7.97 4.76 5.70
CA ASN A 47 -7.90 4.60 4.25
C ASN A 47 -6.70 5.35 3.63
N THR A 48 -6.21 4.84 2.50
CA THR A 48 -5.30 5.59 1.63
C THR A 48 -6.09 6.65 0.84
N PRO A 49 -5.46 7.73 0.34
CA PRO A 49 -6.18 8.71 -0.48
C PRO A 49 -6.60 8.06 -1.80
N SER A 50 -7.75 8.49 -2.33
CA SER A 50 -8.15 8.16 -3.71
C SER A 50 -7.32 8.97 -4.68
N HIS A 51 -6.54 8.28 -5.51
CA HIS A 51 -5.62 8.93 -6.45
C HIS A 51 -5.39 8.08 -7.70
N ARG A 52 -4.74 8.69 -8.70
CA ARG A 52 -4.44 8.11 -10.01
C ARG A 52 -3.05 8.53 -10.45
N HIS A 53 -2.33 7.62 -11.09
CA HIS A 53 -1.03 7.85 -11.71
C HIS A 53 -0.83 6.81 -12.83
N ASP A 54 0.18 6.99 -13.66
CA ASP A 54 0.45 6.17 -14.85
C ASP A 54 1.21 4.87 -14.58
N TRP A 55 1.81 4.71 -13.38
CA TRP A 55 2.43 3.44 -12.98
C TRP A 55 1.44 2.44 -12.37
N PHE A 56 1.79 1.16 -12.45
CA PHE A 56 1.02 0.05 -11.87
C PHE A 56 1.34 -0.15 -10.38
N HIS A 57 0.46 -0.88 -9.70
CA HIS A 57 0.73 -1.49 -8.39
C HIS A 57 0.51 -3.00 -8.44
N ALA A 58 1.41 -3.76 -7.83
CA ALA A 58 1.15 -5.15 -7.48
C ALA A 58 1.12 -5.28 -5.95
N ASN A 59 -0.02 -5.72 -5.40
CA ASN A 59 -0.25 -5.76 -3.96
C ASN A 59 -0.53 -7.18 -3.47
N TYR A 60 -0.06 -7.49 -2.27
CA TYR A 60 -0.37 -8.73 -1.55
C TYR A 60 -0.81 -8.37 -0.13
N ILE A 61 -2.01 -8.78 0.27
CA ILE A 61 -2.53 -8.50 1.61
C ILE A 61 -1.93 -9.50 2.61
N LEU A 62 -1.24 -8.99 3.60
CA LEU A 62 -0.58 -9.77 4.65
C LEU A 62 -1.53 -10.07 5.80
N GLU A 63 -2.25 -9.04 6.28
CA GLU A 63 -3.06 -9.11 7.50
C GLU A 63 -4.34 -8.30 7.35
N GLY A 64 -5.36 -8.65 8.15
CA GLY A 64 -6.61 -7.93 8.22
C GLY A 64 -7.53 -8.13 7.01
N GLU A 65 -8.55 -7.28 6.95
CA GLU A 65 -9.59 -7.28 5.91
C GLU A 65 -10.03 -5.85 5.59
N GLY A 66 -10.52 -5.65 4.38
CA GLY A 66 -10.88 -4.34 3.88
C GLY A 66 -11.44 -4.42 2.47
N LYS A 67 -11.29 -3.31 1.75
CA LYS A 67 -11.60 -3.24 0.33
C LYS A 67 -10.58 -2.38 -0.40
N VAL A 68 -10.33 -2.72 -1.66
CA VAL A 68 -9.70 -1.81 -2.62
C VAL A 68 -10.80 -1.28 -3.53
N VAL A 69 -10.84 0.03 -3.73
CA VAL A 69 -11.72 0.65 -4.72
C VAL A 69 -10.88 0.91 -5.96
N ILE A 70 -11.31 0.44 -7.12
CA ILE A 70 -10.64 0.65 -8.41
C ILE A 70 -11.67 1.19 -9.39
N GLU A 71 -11.43 2.39 -9.93
CA GLU A 71 -12.40 3.08 -10.81
C GLU A 71 -13.82 3.17 -10.21
N GLY A 72 -13.90 3.38 -8.89
CA GLY A 72 -15.18 3.46 -8.17
C GLY A 72 -15.83 2.09 -7.86
N VAL A 73 -15.25 0.98 -8.31
CA VAL A 73 -15.74 -0.37 -8.01
C VAL A 73 -15.04 -0.90 -6.78
N GLU A 74 -15.83 -1.25 -5.75
CA GLU A 74 -15.31 -1.83 -4.52
C GLU A 74 -15.05 -3.33 -4.68
N GLN A 75 -13.85 -3.76 -4.30
CA GLN A 75 -13.42 -5.16 -4.30
C GLN A 75 -12.99 -5.55 -2.88
N PRO A 76 -13.65 -6.51 -2.21
CA PRO A 76 -13.26 -6.93 -0.88
C PRO A 76 -11.89 -7.62 -0.91
N VAL A 77 -11.07 -7.37 0.11
CA VAL A 77 -9.75 -7.98 0.25
C VAL A 77 -9.54 -8.45 1.69
N LYS A 78 -8.76 -9.52 1.85
CA LYS A 78 -8.34 -10.07 3.14
C LYS A 78 -6.94 -10.66 3.02
N ALA A 79 -6.34 -11.09 4.13
CA ALA A 79 -5.06 -11.80 4.11
C ALA A 79 -5.03 -12.89 3.02
N GLY A 80 -3.99 -12.88 2.18
CA GLY A 80 -3.84 -13.75 1.00
C GLY A 80 -4.46 -13.23 -0.30
N SER A 81 -5.24 -12.15 -0.26
CA SER A 81 -5.72 -11.48 -1.49
C SER A 81 -4.56 -10.82 -2.24
N VAL A 82 -4.67 -10.80 -3.56
CA VAL A 82 -3.75 -10.10 -4.47
C VAL A 82 -4.54 -9.06 -5.26
N ALA A 83 -3.97 -7.86 -5.40
CA ALA A 83 -4.55 -6.80 -6.22
C ALA A 83 -3.50 -6.22 -7.17
N TYR A 84 -3.70 -6.45 -8.48
CA TYR A 84 -2.98 -5.75 -9.53
C TYR A 84 -3.82 -4.57 -10.00
N ILE A 85 -3.23 -3.37 -9.95
CA ILE A 85 -3.87 -2.13 -10.35
C ILE A 85 -3.06 -1.57 -11.51
N GLU A 86 -3.67 -1.56 -12.70
CA GLU A 86 -3.05 -1.01 -13.90
C GLU A 86 -2.79 0.50 -13.75
N GLY A 87 -1.76 0.97 -14.46
CA GLY A 87 -1.52 2.39 -14.65
C GLY A 87 -2.75 3.11 -15.21
N GLY A 88 -2.98 4.33 -14.73
CA GLY A 88 -4.09 5.19 -15.13
C GLY A 88 -5.42 4.90 -14.39
N LYS A 89 -5.49 3.89 -13.52
CA LYS A 89 -6.70 3.59 -12.72
C LYS A 89 -6.67 4.32 -11.39
N SER A 90 -7.77 5.00 -11.05
CA SER A 90 -8.00 5.60 -9.74
C SER A 90 -8.21 4.51 -8.72
N HIS A 91 -7.56 4.64 -7.57
CA HIS A 91 -7.65 3.62 -6.54
C HIS A 91 -7.41 4.13 -5.12
N ASN A 92 -7.92 3.38 -4.15
CA ASN A 92 -7.54 3.47 -2.75
C ASN A 92 -7.86 2.18 -1.99
N PHE A 93 -7.14 1.95 -0.89
CA PHE A 93 -7.41 0.89 0.07
C PHE A 93 -8.13 1.46 1.29
N ILE A 94 -9.14 0.74 1.77
CA ILE A 94 -9.95 1.12 2.93
C ILE A 94 -9.98 -0.07 3.88
N ASN A 95 -9.61 0.15 5.14
CA ASN A 95 -9.76 -0.85 6.18
C ASN A 95 -11.20 -0.82 6.72
N THR A 96 -11.96 -1.89 6.46
CA THR A 96 -13.33 -2.06 6.95
C THR A 96 -13.41 -3.01 8.16
N GLY A 97 -12.28 -3.62 8.55
CA GLY A 97 -12.17 -4.52 9.68
C GLY A 97 -11.87 -3.79 11.00
N LYS A 98 -11.67 -4.58 12.07
CA LYS A 98 -11.35 -4.12 13.43
C LYS A 98 -9.86 -4.15 13.77
N THR A 99 -9.06 -4.84 12.96
CA THR A 99 -7.60 -4.95 13.10
C THR A 99 -6.91 -4.21 11.96
N PRO A 100 -5.62 -3.89 12.06
CA PRO A 100 -4.89 -3.27 10.96
C PRO A 100 -4.99 -4.10 9.66
N LEU A 101 -5.20 -3.41 8.55
CA LEU A 101 -5.06 -3.97 7.20
C LEU A 101 -3.63 -3.69 6.76
N LYS A 102 -2.89 -4.74 6.46
CA LYS A 102 -1.47 -4.64 6.10
C LYS A 102 -1.22 -5.30 4.76
N PHE A 103 -0.45 -4.64 3.90
CA PHE A 103 -0.17 -5.16 2.57
C PHE A 103 1.17 -4.72 2.02
N ILE A 104 1.77 -5.61 1.22
CA ILE A 104 2.91 -5.29 0.37
C ILE A 104 2.39 -4.55 -0.85
N CYS A 105 3.12 -3.53 -1.29
CA CYS A 105 2.86 -2.76 -2.49
C CYS A 105 4.16 -2.59 -3.29
N LEU A 106 4.24 -3.26 -4.44
CA LEU A 106 5.33 -3.17 -5.40
C LEU A 106 5.00 -2.13 -6.46
N VAL A 107 5.93 -1.20 -6.69
CA VAL A 107 5.84 -0.16 -7.72
C VAL A 107 7.16 0.03 -8.45
N PRO A 108 7.15 0.55 -9.69
CA PRO A 108 8.37 0.95 -10.36
C PRO A 108 9.04 2.14 -9.66
N ARG A 109 10.24 2.49 -10.13
CA ARG A 109 11.07 3.57 -9.57
C ARG A 109 10.39 4.94 -9.55
N SER A 110 9.42 5.19 -10.43
CA SER A 110 8.61 6.42 -10.44
C SER A 110 7.52 6.46 -9.37
N GLY A 111 7.20 5.32 -8.74
CA GLY A 111 6.07 5.19 -7.83
C GLY A 111 6.34 5.57 -6.37
N ASP A 112 7.58 5.92 -6.02
CA ASP A 112 7.92 6.47 -4.70
C ASP A 112 9.28 7.18 -4.70
N LYS A 113 9.66 7.71 -3.52
CA LYS A 113 10.98 8.25 -3.19
C LYS A 113 11.25 8.09 -1.69
N TYR A 114 12.52 8.19 -1.31
CA TYR A 114 12.95 8.26 0.10
C TYR A 114 12.50 9.56 0.77
#